data_AF-A0AAE0DQR1-F1
#
_entry.id   AF-A0AAE0DQR1-F1
#
_cell.length_a   1.000
_cell.length_b   1.000
_cell.length_c   1.000
_cell.angle_alpha   90.00
_cell.angle_beta   90.00
_cell.angle_gamma   90.00
#
_symmetry.space_group_name_H-M   'P 1'
#
loop_
_entity.id
_entity.type
_entity.pdbx_description
1 polymer ?
#
loop_
_entity_poly.entity_id
_entity_poly.type
_entity_poly.pdbx_seq_one_letter_code
_entity_poly.pdbx_strand_id
1 'polypeptide(L)'
;MKCMGIRVVAFHFVIFYMLKQLLEMSSIDLISKGNSYVSACQSAASKLLDKIFKIRLGRGFYGECLYCDSRLLRADGNSNLSDEIGKQLSVKSAAAGLRPIGAVIYLCRNNLEMCLRITDSATDTSEIAKV
;
A
#
# COMPACT_ATOMS: atom_id res chain seq x y z
N MET A 1 24.75 5.23 -46.00
CA MET A 1 23.39 4.65 -45.96
C MET A 1 23.28 3.31 -45.19
N LYS A 2 24.31 2.80 -44.48
CA LYS A 2 24.23 1.53 -43.73
C LYS A 2 23.62 1.64 -42.31
N CYS A 3 23.65 2.81 -41.69
CA CYS A 3 23.13 3.00 -40.32
C CYS A 3 21.59 3.12 -40.22
N MET A 4 20.88 3.41 -41.32
CA MET A 4 19.42 3.53 -41.31
C MET A 4 18.73 2.16 -41.24
N GLY A 5 19.28 1.14 -41.91
CA GLY A 5 18.71 -0.22 -41.94
C GLY A 5 18.77 -0.94 -40.59
N ILE A 6 19.86 -0.78 -39.83
CA ILE A 6 20.03 -1.44 -38.52
C ILE A 6 19.02 -0.91 -37.49
N ARG A 7 18.71 0.39 -37.51
CA ARG A 7 17.73 1.00 -36.60
C ARG A 7 16.31 0.53 -36.91
N VAL A 8 15.97 0.36 -38.18
CA VAL A 8 14.66 -0.16 -38.61
C VAL A 8 14.49 -1.62 -38.22
N VAL A 9 15.51 -2.46 -38.41
CA VAL A 9 15.47 -3.88 -38.02
C VAL A 9 15.36 -4.05 -36.51
N ALA A 10 16.12 -3.26 -35.73
CA ALA A 10 16.02 -3.27 -34.27
C ALA A 10 14.63 -2.86 -33.78
N PHE A 11 14.02 -1.84 -34.40
CA PHE A 11 12.68 -1.39 -34.04
C PHE A 11 11.62 -2.46 -34.33
N HIS A 12 11.70 -3.11 -35.50
CA HIS A 12 10.80 -4.21 -35.86
C HIS A 12 10.94 -5.43 -34.94
N PHE A 13 12.17 -5.74 -34.53
CA PHE A 13 12.44 -6.84 -33.60
C PHE A 13 11.86 -6.57 -32.21
N VAL A 14 12.00 -5.35 -31.70
CA VAL A 14 11.42 -4.95 -30.40
C VAL A 14 9.89 -5.03 -30.45
N ILE A 15 9.25 -4.53 -31.50
CA ILE A 15 7.79 -4.60 -31.65
C ILE A 15 7.32 -6.06 -31.71
N PHE A 16 7.98 -6.90 -32.50
CA PHE A 16 7.63 -8.32 -32.61
C PHE A 16 7.75 -9.04 -31.27
N TYR A 17 8.81 -8.75 -30.51
CA TYR A 17 9.02 -9.32 -29.19
C TYR A 17 7.93 -8.89 -28.19
N MET A 18 7.59 -7.59 -28.16
CA MET A 18 6.52 -7.07 -27.29
C MET A 18 5.15 -7.64 -27.64
N LEU A 19 4.83 -7.78 -28.94
CA LEU A 19 3.57 -8.37 -29.40
C LEU A 19 3.47 -9.85 -29.01
N LYS A 20 4.57 -10.59 -29.11
CA LYS A 20 4.62 -12.00 -28.69
C LYS A 20 4.36 -12.14 -27.19
N GLN A 21 4.99 -11.28 -26.38
CA GLN A 21 4.73 -11.26 -24.94
C GLN A 21 3.27 -10.91 -24.61
N LEU A 22 2.67 -9.96 -25.33
CA LEU A 22 1.27 -9.60 -25.14
C LEU A 22 0.31 -10.75 -25.49
N LEU A 23 0.62 -11.50 -26.56
CA LEU A 23 -0.19 -12.62 -27.03
C LEU A 23 -0.11 -13.84 -26.09
N GLU A 24 1.03 -14.02 -25.42
CA GLU A 24 1.27 -15.08 -24.43
C GLU A 24 0.73 -14.73 -23.04
N MET A 25 0.31 -13.48 -22.79
CA MET A 25 -0.28 -13.09 -21.49
C MET A 25 -1.73 -13.56 -21.37
N SER A 26 -1.95 -14.55 -20.50
CA SER A 26 -3.28 -14.98 -20.05
C SER A 26 -3.83 -14.01 -19.00
N SER A 27 -5.04 -13.49 -19.23
CA SER A 27 -5.74 -12.64 -18.25
C SER A 27 -6.01 -13.40 -16.95
N ILE A 28 -6.30 -14.70 -17.04
CA ILE A 28 -6.56 -15.57 -15.89
C ILE A 28 -5.29 -15.72 -15.05
N ASP A 29 -4.13 -15.91 -15.70
CA ASP A 29 -2.86 -16.04 -14.99
C ASP A 29 -2.45 -14.72 -14.33
N LEU A 30 -2.68 -13.59 -15.01
CA LEU A 30 -2.44 -12.26 -14.44
C LEU A 30 -3.36 -11.96 -13.24
N ILE A 31 -4.65 -12.27 -13.34
CA ILE A 31 -5.61 -12.11 -12.24
C ILE A 31 -5.23 -13.02 -11.08
N SER A 32 -4.89 -14.29 -11.35
CA SER A 32 -4.50 -15.24 -10.30
C SER A 32 -3.22 -14.79 -9.57
N LYS A 33 -2.23 -14.27 -10.32
CA LYS A 33 -1.00 -13.71 -9.76
C LYS A 33 -1.26 -12.45 -8.94
N GLY A 34 -2.14 -11.58 -9.43
CA GLY A 34 -2.60 -10.40 -8.69
C GLY A 34 -3.29 -10.77 -7.38
N ASN A 35 -4.22 -11.72 -7.41
CA ASN A 35 -4.94 -12.21 -6.23
C ASN A 35 -4.00 -12.87 -5.22
N SER A 36 -3.03 -13.66 -5.69
CA SER A 36 -2.00 -14.26 -4.83
C SER A 36 -1.16 -13.18 -4.12
N TYR A 37 -0.76 -12.13 -4.83
CA TYR A 37 -0.05 -10.99 -4.25
C TYR A 37 -0.89 -10.23 -3.21
N VAL A 38 -2.16 -9.95 -3.51
CA VAL A 38 -3.08 -9.28 -2.58
C VAL A 38 -3.30 -10.13 -1.33
N SER A 39 -3.52 -11.43 -1.49
CA SER A 39 -3.70 -12.37 -0.39
C SER A 39 -2.44 -12.45 0.51
N ALA A 40 -1.25 -12.49 -0.10
CA ALA A 40 0.00 -12.44 0.63
C ALA A 40 0.13 -11.15 1.46
N CYS A 41 -0.21 -9.99 0.88
CA CYS A 41 -0.21 -8.71 1.60
C CYS A 41 -1.22 -8.70 2.76
N GLN A 42 -2.44 -9.18 2.54
CA GLN A 42 -3.47 -9.26 3.59
C GLN A 42 -3.05 -10.19 4.73
N SER A 43 -2.47 -11.34 4.42
CA SER A 43 -1.98 -12.28 5.44
C SER A 43 -0.84 -11.69 6.26
N ALA A 44 0.10 -10.98 5.62
CA ALA A 44 1.20 -10.30 6.31
C ALA A 44 0.69 -9.16 7.20
N ALA A 45 -0.29 -8.39 6.70
CA ALA A 45 -0.96 -7.35 7.48
C ALA A 45 -1.63 -7.94 8.72
N SER A 46 -2.40 -9.03 8.56
CA SER A 46 -3.13 -9.67 9.67
C SER A 46 -2.23 -10.09 10.84
N LYS A 47 -1.01 -10.56 10.56
CA LYS A 47 -0.01 -10.94 11.59
C LYS A 47 0.51 -9.74 12.38
N LEU A 48 0.57 -8.55 11.76
CA LEU A 48 1.01 -7.33 12.43
C LEU A 48 -0.10 -6.70 13.29
N LEU A 49 -1.36 -7.06 13.01
CA LEU A 49 -2.54 -6.62 13.75
C LEU A 49 -2.73 -7.33 15.10
N ASP A 50 -1.82 -8.20 15.52
CA ASP A 50 -1.80 -8.76 16.88
C ASP A 50 -1.30 -7.73 17.91
N LYS A 51 -0.62 -6.67 17.45
CA LYS A 51 -0.07 -5.59 18.29
C LYS A 51 -0.69 -4.24 17.93
N ILE A 52 -1.98 -4.11 18.23
CA ILE A 52 -2.73 -2.86 18.03
C ILE A 52 -2.85 -2.12 19.35
N PHE A 53 -2.67 -0.81 19.29
CA PHE A 53 -2.78 0.10 20.43
C PHE A 53 -3.76 1.23 20.10
N LYS A 54 -4.30 1.89 21.13
CA LYS A 54 -5.12 3.10 20.97
C LYS A 54 -4.23 4.34 21.05
N ILE A 55 -4.48 5.31 20.19
CA ILE A 55 -3.81 6.61 20.20
C ILE A 55 -4.81 7.76 20.07
N ARG A 56 -4.53 8.87 20.76
CA ARG A 56 -5.29 10.12 20.66
C ARG A 56 -4.70 10.99 19.55
N LEU A 57 -5.52 11.38 18.59
CA LEU A 57 -5.12 12.22 17.47
C LEU A 57 -5.21 13.72 17.82
N GLY A 58 -4.17 14.49 17.49
CA GLY A 58 -4.07 15.93 17.78
C GLY A 58 -4.40 16.25 19.24
N ARG A 59 -3.72 15.61 20.21
CA ARG A 59 -3.96 15.75 21.66
C ARG A 59 -5.39 15.38 22.11
N GLY A 60 -6.18 14.73 21.26
CA GLY A 60 -7.56 14.31 21.51
C GLY A 60 -8.61 15.16 20.82
N PHE A 61 -8.26 16.26 20.14
CA PHE A 61 -9.21 17.07 19.38
C PHE A 61 -9.86 16.31 18.22
N TYR A 62 -9.15 15.34 17.65
CA TYR A 62 -9.63 14.55 16.52
C TYR A 62 -10.15 13.16 16.95
N GLY A 63 -10.24 12.91 18.26
CA GLY A 63 -10.67 11.65 18.84
C GLY A 63 -9.55 10.61 18.95
N GLU A 64 -9.97 9.35 19.07
CA GLU A 64 -9.08 8.19 19.23
C GLU A 64 -9.17 7.26 18.03
N CYS A 65 -8.06 6.62 17.70
CA CYS A 65 -7.98 5.59 16.67
C CYS A 65 -7.05 4.44 17.07
N LEU A 66 -7.11 3.36 16.31
CA LEU A 66 -6.18 2.25 16.44
C LEU A 66 -4.91 2.50 15.63
N TYR A 67 -3.76 2.20 16.22
CA TYR A 67 -2.48 2.21 15.54
C TYR A 67 -1.72 0.89 15.69
N CYS A 68 -0.89 0.57 14.71
CA CYS A 68 0.12 -0.47 14.83
C CYS A 68 1.53 0.15 14.71
N ASP A 69 2.45 -0.31 15.56
CA ASP A 69 3.88 -0.09 15.36
C ASP A 69 4.41 -1.21 14.48
N SER A 70 4.78 -0.87 13.24
CA SER A 70 5.45 -1.79 12.35
C SER A 70 6.91 -1.41 12.19
N ARG A 71 7.73 -1.87 13.15
CA ARG A 71 9.19 -1.79 13.08
C ARG A 71 9.79 -2.64 11.94
N LEU A 72 9.01 -3.58 11.38
CA LEU A 72 9.41 -4.43 10.26
C LEU A 72 9.07 -3.82 8.88
N LEU A 73 8.23 -2.78 8.83
CA LEU A 73 8.04 -2.02 7.60
C LEU A 73 9.28 -1.15 7.37
N ARG A 74 10.28 -1.73 6.72
CA ARG A 74 11.31 -0.92 6.06
C ARG A 74 10.63 -0.17 4.93
N ALA A 75 10.71 1.15 4.96
CA ALA A 75 10.12 2.04 3.98
C ALA A 75 10.75 1.95 2.57
N ASP A 76 11.55 0.91 2.31
CA ASP A 76 12.37 0.77 1.10
C ASP A 76 11.69 0.00 -0.05
N GLY A 77 10.43 -0.45 0.09
CA GLY A 77 9.75 -1.02 -1.08
C GLY A 77 8.32 -1.54 -0.99
N ASN A 78 7.61 -1.44 0.15
CA ASN A 78 6.26 -2.03 0.26
C ASN A 78 5.20 -1.05 0.80
N SER A 79 4.98 0.05 0.08
CA SER A 79 3.87 0.99 0.35
C SER A 79 2.49 0.33 0.31
N ASN A 80 2.32 -0.73 -0.50
CA ASN A 80 1.07 -1.47 -0.60
C ASN A 80 0.71 -2.17 0.72
N LEU A 81 1.70 -2.64 1.49
CA LEU A 81 1.46 -3.29 2.77
C LEU A 81 1.06 -2.30 3.86
N SER A 82 1.71 -1.12 3.97
CA SER A 82 1.26 -0.07 4.90
C SER A 82 -0.15 0.38 4.60
N ASP A 83 -0.51 0.47 3.33
CA ASP A 83 -1.83 0.90 2.89
C ASP A 83 -2.90 -0.12 3.29
N GLU A 84 -2.64 -1.40 3.07
CA GLU A 84 -3.54 -2.48 3.44
C GLU A 84 -3.68 -2.60 4.96
N ILE A 85 -2.58 -2.49 5.72
CA ILE A 85 -2.62 -2.45 7.19
C ILE A 85 -3.47 -1.28 7.67
N GLY A 86 -3.25 -0.08 7.11
CA GLY A 86 -4.00 1.12 7.47
C GLY A 86 -5.50 0.97 7.20
N LYS A 87 -5.89 0.35 6.07
CA LYS A 87 -7.30 0.05 5.78
C LYS A 87 -7.89 -0.93 6.79
N GLN A 88 -7.22 -2.03 7.08
CA GLN A 88 -7.72 -3.01 8.06
C GLN A 88 -7.81 -2.43 9.46
N LEU A 89 -6.85 -1.57 9.86
CA LEU A 89 -6.91 -0.83 11.11
C LEU A 89 -8.09 0.13 11.17
N SER A 90 -8.35 0.87 10.09
CA SER A 90 -9.49 1.80 9.99
C SER A 90 -10.82 1.07 10.21
N VAL A 91 -11.01 -0.09 9.56
CA VAL A 91 -12.20 -0.94 9.75
C VAL A 91 -12.29 -1.48 11.18
N LYS A 92 -11.18 -1.99 11.74
CA LYS A 92 -11.14 -2.46 13.14
C LYS A 92 -11.42 -1.35 14.14
N SER A 93 -10.93 -0.13 13.87
CA SER A 93 -11.13 1.04 14.70
C SER A 93 -12.61 1.42 14.75
N ALA A 94 -13.27 1.43 13.58
CA ALA A 94 -14.72 1.63 13.49
C ALA A 94 -15.51 0.56 14.26
N ALA A 95 -15.14 -0.71 14.11
CA ALA A 95 -15.79 -1.82 14.83
C ALA A 95 -15.60 -1.73 16.36
N ALA A 96 -14.51 -1.10 16.82
CA ALA A 96 -14.24 -0.83 18.23
C ALA A 96 -14.94 0.44 18.76
N GLY A 97 -15.79 1.10 17.96
CA GLY A 97 -16.47 2.35 18.33
C GLY A 97 -15.56 3.59 18.35
N LEU A 98 -14.36 3.49 17.75
CA LEU A 98 -13.42 4.59 17.60
C LEU A 98 -13.61 5.25 16.22
N ARG A 99 -12.84 6.32 15.95
CA ARG A 99 -12.81 6.93 14.62
C ARG A 99 -12.37 5.89 13.58
N PRO A 100 -12.94 5.88 12.36
CA PRO A 100 -12.56 4.96 11.28
C PRO A 100 -11.22 5.38 10.66
N ILE A 101 -10.18 5.45 11.48
CA ILE A 101 -8.83 5.87 11.11
C ILE A 101 -7.89 4.73 11.51
N GLY A 102 -7.04 4.30 10.59
CA GLY A 102 -5.96 3.37 10.84
C GLY A 102 -4.62 4.09 10.78
N ALA A 103 -3.88 4.05 11.88
CA ALA A 103 -2.58 4.67 11.98
C ALA A 103 -1.46 3.61 11.89
N VAL A 104 -0.55 3.77 10.93
CA VAL A 104 0.62 2.90 10.77
C VAL A 104 1.86 3.70 11.09
N ILE A 105 2.57 3.32 12.13
CA ILE A 105 3.85 3.93 12.51
C ILE A 105 4.98 3.00 12.05
N TYR A 106 5.98 3.54 11.37
CA TYR A 106 7.14 2.78 10.87
C TYR A 106 8.41 3.62 10.88
N LEU A 107 9.56 2.96 10.71
CA LEU A 107 10.86 3.62 10.67
C LEU A 107 11.34 3.76 9.21
N CYS A 108 11.43 5.00 8.73
CA CYS A 108 11.94 5.36 7.42
C CYS A 108 13.26 6.10 7.55
N ARG A 109 14.37 5.53 7.04
CA ARG A 109 15.69 6.20 7.06
C ARG A 109 16.05 6.74 8.46
N ASN A 110 15.73 5.97 9.49
CA ASN A 110 15.91 6.28 10.92
C ASN A 110 14.96 7.36 11.50
N ASN A 111 14.04 7.89 10.71
CA ASN A 111 12.96 8.76 11.16
C ASN A 111 11.69 7.93 11.42
N LEU A 112 10.99 8.26 12.50
CA LEU A 112 9.69 7.69 12.79
C LEU A 112 8.65 8.39 11.91
N GLU A 113 8.03 7.65 10.99
CA GLU A 113 6.97 8.13 10.12
C GLU A 113 5.63 7.53 10.53
N MET A 114 4.56 8.29 10.28
CA MET A 114 3.19 7.87 10.57
C MET A 114 2.34 8.07 9.30
N CYS A 115 1.69 7.00 8.85
CA CYS A 115 0.69 7.06 7.79
C CYS A 115 -0.70 6.87 8.39
N LEU A 116 -1.62 7.78 8.03
CA LEU A 116 -3.03 7.67 8.37
C LEU A 116 -3.80 7.17 7.15
N ARG A 117 -4.67 6.19 7.35
CA ARG A 117 -5.60 5.71 6.32
C ARG A 117 -7.02 5.72 6.87
N ILE A 118 -7.92 6.18 6.01
CA ILE A 118 -9.34 6.31 6.32
C ILE A 118 -10.11 5.55 5.24
N THR A 119 -11.10 4.77 5.66
CA THR A 119 -12.04 4.10 4.75
C THR A 119 -13.41 4.79 4.71
N ASP A 120 -13.64 5.81 5.55
CA ASP A 120 -14.80 6.70 5.43
C ASP A 120 -14.55 7.81 4.38
N SER A 121 -15.63 8.38 3.85
CA SER A 121 -15.56 9.53 2.92
C SER A 121 -15.82 10.87 3.63
N ALA A 122 -15.90 10.89 4.96
CA ALA A 122 -16.38 12.01 5.75
C ALA A 122 -15.25 12.75 6.50
N THR A 123 -14.10 12.10 6.69
CA THR A 123 -12.99 12.61 7.49
C THR A 123 -11.81 12.99 6.61
N ASP A 124 -11.47 14.27 6.57
CA ASP A 124 -10.29 14.77 5.86
C ASP A 124 -9.02 14.53 6.69
N THR A 125 -8.16 13.60 6.24
CA THR A 125 -6.86 13.33 6.88
C THR A 125 -5.90 14.51 6.84
N SER A 126 -6.07 15.45 5.91
CA SER A 126 -5.16 16.59 5.76
C SER A 126 -5.25 17.56 6.94
N GLU A 127 -6.41 17.67 7.57
CA GLU A 127 -6.60 18.46 8.80
C GLU A 127 -5.91 17.85 10.02
N ILE A 128 -5.80 16.52 10.05
CA ILE A 128 -5.14 15.78 11.14
C ILE A 128 -3.61 15.91 11.03
N ALA A 129 -3.09 15.96 9.80
CA ALA A 129 -1.65 16.05 9.53
C ALA A 129 -1.07 17.48 9.71
N LYS A 130 -1.92 18.50 9.88
CA LYS A 130 -1.49 19.90 10.07
C LYS A 130 -1.03 20.22 11.49
N VAL A 131 -1.24 19.32 12.45
CA VAL A 131 -1.01 19.54 13.89
C VAL A 131 0.32 18.99 14.36
#